data_AF-A0A2J6XWK4-F1
#
_entry.id   AF-A0A2J6XWK4-F1
#
_cell.length_a   1.000
_cell.length_b   1.000
_cell.length_c   1.000
_cell.angle_alpha   90.00
_cell.angle_beta   90.00
_cell.angle_gamma   90.00
#
_symmetry.space_group_name_H-M   'P 1'
#
loop_
_entity.id
_entity.type
_entity.pdbx_description
1 polymer ?
#
loop_
_entity_poly.entity_id
_entity_poly.type
_entity_poly.pdbx_seq_one_letter_code
_entity_poly.pdbx_strand_id
1 'polypeptide(L)'
;MDQKILGMILLLIGIFLTLINFHLLSGSSIIFIFAISFLYMYKRFGKNIGFLIPGCILTAVGIYLLLRDLVYVEGIYFLPLLGLSFIAIYFVHTSKFSKYSGERYWPLYPGIILTTIGLILIFQEKLSNYINLLIPITLIIIGISLLIKRR
;
A
#
# COMPACT_ATOMS: atom_id res chain seq x y z
N MET A 1 -9.70 -13.85 -36.18
CA MET A 1 -10.34 -13.51 -34.89
C MET A 1 -11.81 -13.27 -35.17
N ASP A 2 -12.71 -14.04 -34.54
CA ASP A 2 -14.14 -13.96 -34.87
C ASP A 2 -14.72 -12.57 -34.59
N GLN A 3 -15.53 -12.04 -35.50
CA GLN A 3 -16.19 -10.74 -35.34
C GLN A 3 -17.02 -10.64 -34.06
N LYS A 4 -17.55 -11.77 -33.58
CA LYS A 4 -18.28 -11.88 -32.31
C LYS A 4 -17.38 -11.65 -31.09
N ILE A 5 -16.18 -12.23 -31.08
CA ILE A 5 -15.19 -12.05 -30.01
C ILE A 5 -14.75 -10.58 -29.97
N LEU A 6 -14.50 -10.01 -31.14
CA LEU A 6 -14.09 -8.62 -31.30
C LEU A 6 -15.18 -7.67 -30.78
N GLY A 7 -16.45 -7.90 -31.17
CA GLY A 7 -17.59 -7.14 -30.67
C GLY A 7 -17.78 -7.25 -29.15
N MET A 8 -17.61 -8.44 -28.58
CA MET A 8 -17.74 -8.65 -27.13
C MET A 8 -16.63 -7.93 -26.34
N ILE A 9 -15.41 -7.92 -26.86
CA ILE A 9 -14.27 -7.19 -26.26
C ILE A 9 -14.55 -5.68 -26.29
N LEU A 10 -15.01 -5.12 -27.41
CA LEU A 10 -15.35 -3.69 -27.48
C LEU A 10 -16.50 -3.32 -26.53
N LEU A 11 -17.50 -4.18 -26.39
CA LEU A 11 -18.62 -3.94 -25.48
C LEU A 11 -18.15 -3.88 -24.02
N LEU A 12 -17.29 -4.83 -23.62
CA LEU A 12 -16.68 -4.83 -22.28
C LEU A 12 -15.83 -3.58 -22.04
N ILE A 13 -14.99 -3.20 -23.00
CA ILE A 13 -14.17 -1.99 -22.91
C ILE A 13 -15.06 -0.73 -22.81
N GLY A 14 -16.13 -0.66 -23.59
CA GLY A 14 -17.09 0.44 -23.57
C GLY A 14 -17.75 0.60 -22.20
N ILE A 15 -18.31 -0.49 -21.64
CA ILE A 15 -18.91 -0.48 -20.30
C ILE A 15 -17.89 -0.03 -19.25
N PHE A 16 -16.66 -0.55 -19.33
CA PHE A 16 -15.60 -0.20 -18.39
C PHE A 16 -15.23 1.29 -18.44
N LEU A 17 -15.07 1.85 -19.64
CA LEU A 17 -14.80 3.28 -19.84
C LEU A 17 -15.97 4.15 -19.36
N THR A 18 -17.20 3.72 -19.58
CA THR A 18 -18.39 4.41 -19.09
C THR A 18 -18.40 4.45 -17.56
N LEU A 19 -18.14 3.32 -16.88
CA LEU A 19 -18.08 3.25 -15.42
C LEU A 19 -17.00 4.16 -14.82
N ILE A 20 -15.84 4.28 -15.49
CA ILE A 20 -14.77 5.21 -15.09
C ILE A 20 -15.24 6.67 -15.26
N ASN A 21 -15.82 7.02 -16.41
CA ASN A 21 -16.24 8.38 -16.71
C ASN A 21 -17.36 8.90 -15.79
N PHE A 22 -18.25 8.01 -15.32
CA PHE A 22 -19.28 8.38 -14.36
C PHE A 22 -18.77 8.46 -12.90
N HIS A 23 -17.46 8.32 -12.67
CA HIS A 23 -16.84 8.26 -11.34
C HIS A 23 -17.44 7.17 -10.42
N LEU A 24 -18.14 6.19 -10.98
CA LEU A 24 -18.72 5.05 -10.26
C LEU A 24 -17.63 4.08 -9.77
N LEU A 25 -16.49 4.07 -10.46
CA LEU A 25 -15.30 3.34 -10.07
C LEU A 25 -14.20 4.31 -9.64
N SER A 26 -13.95 4.36 -8.34
CA SER A 26 -12.74 4.99 -7.81
C SER A 26 -11.51 4.15 -8.16
N GLY A 27 -10.34 4.78 -8.22
CA GLY A 27 -9.08 4.07 -8.47
C GLY A 27 -8.82 2.94 -7.47
N SER A 28 -9.23 3.12 -6.21
CA SER A 28 -9.13 2.09 -5.17
C SER A 28 -10.06 0.90 -5.45
N SER A 29 -11.30 1.15 -5.89
CA SER A 29 -12.25 0.09 -6.27
C SER A 29 -11.69 -0.83 -7.37
N ILE A 30 -11.09 -0.25 -8.42
CA ILE A 30 -10.50 -1.01 -9.53
C ILE A 30 -9.36 -1.91 -9.01
N ILE A 31 -8.49 -1.35 -8.18
CA ILE A 31 -7.36 -2.08 -7.60
C ILE A 31 -7.83 -3.25 -6.73
N PHE A 32 -8.90 -3.07 -5.94
CA PHE A 32 -9.50 -4.16 -5.19
C PHE A 32 -10.10 -5.26 -6.07
N ILE A 33 -10.75 -4.90 -7.18
CA ILE A 33 -11.27 -5.89 -8.14
C ILE A 33 -10.13 -6.75 -8.69
N PHE A 34 -9.01 -6.15 -9.07
CA PHE A 34 -7.83 -6.89 -9.53
C PHE A 34 -7.20 -7.73 -8.40
N ALA A 35 -7.07 -7.17 -7.19
CA ALA A 35 -6.54 -7.90 -6.03
C ALA A 35 -7.35 -9.17 -5.75
N ILE A 36 -8.68 -9.03 -5.67
CA ILE A 36 -9.61 -10.14 -5.46
C ILE A 36 -9.51 -11.15 -6.62
N SER A 37 -9.44 -10.67 -7.86
CA SER A 37 -9.29 -11.54 -9.04
C SER A 37 -8.02 -12.39 -8.94
N PHE A 38 -6.88 -11.80 -8.62
CA PHE A 38 -5.61 -12.52 -8.43
C PHE A 38 -5.66 -13.50 -7.27
N LEU A 39 -6.22 -13.11 -6.12
CA LEU A 39 -6.38 -14.01 -4.96
C LEU A 39 -7.34 -15.18 -5.25
N TYR A 40 -8.39 -14.92 -6.04
CA TYR A 40 -9.31 -15.95 -6.50
C TYR A 40 -8.62 -16.93 -7.46
N MET A 41 -7.85 -16.41 -8.43
CA MET A 41 -7.03 -17.21 -9.34
C MET A 41 -6.01 -18.07 -8.58
N TYR A 42 -5.36 -17.52 -7.55
CA TYR A 42 -4.47 -18.30 -6.67
C TYR A 42 -5.18 -19.52 -6.08
N LYS A 43 -6.39 -19.35 -5.53
CA LYS A 43 -7.16 -20.46 -4.97
C LYS A 43 -7.60 -21.48 -6.04
N ARG A 44 -7.92 -21.02 -7.26
CA ARG A 44 -8.45 -21.86 -8.34
C ARG A 44 -7.37 -22.63 -9.10
N PHE A 45 -6.23 -22.01 -9.38
CA PHE A 45 -5.14 -22.57 -10.21
C PHE A 45 -4.04 -23.21 -9.36
N GLY A 46 -4.44 -24.07 -8.41
CA GLY A 46 -3.49 -24.92 -7.68
C GLY A 46 -2.53 -24.18 -6.74
N LYS A 47 -2.90 -23.00 -6.25
CA LYS A 47 -2.08 -22.19 -5.32
C LYS A 47 -0.73 -21.75 -5.93
N ASN A 48 -0.71 -21.40 -7.21
CA ASN A 48 0.50 -20.86 -7.83
C ASN A 48 0.87 -19.49 -7.24
N ILE A 49 2.07 -19.38 -6.66
CA ILE A 49 2.58 -18.17 -6.01
C ILE A 49 2.57 -16.93 -6.93
N GLY A 50 2.68 -17.12 -8.25
CA GLY A 50 2.63 -16.04 -9.24
C GLY A 50 1.32 -15.24 -9.24
N PHE A 51 0.21 -15.81 -8.77
CA PHE A 51 -1.04 -15.06 -8.58
C PHE A 51 -1.15 -14.45 -7.18
N LEU A 52 -0.49 -15.03 -6.18
CA LEU A 52 -0.55 -14.55 -4.81
C LEU A 52 0.22 -13.25 -4.63
N ILE A 53 1.41 -13.15 -5.22
CA ILE A 53 2.28 -11.96 -5.11
C ILE A 53 1.54 -10.69 -5.57
N PRO A 54 1.04 -10.59 -6.82
CA PRO A 54 0.29 -9.42 -7.25
C PRO A 54 -1.01 -9.24 -6.46
N GLY A 55 -1.69 -10.31 -6.04
CA GLY A 55 -2.90 -10.22 -5.21
C GLY A 55 -2.65 -9.54 -3.87
N CYS A 56 -1.61 -9.94 -3.14
CA CYS A 56 -1.24 -9.33 -1.86
C CYS A 56 -0.74 -7.89 -2.02
N ILE A 57 0.08 -7.61 -3.03
CA ILE A 57 0.60 -6.25 -3.29
C ILE A 57 -0.55 -5.31 -3.66
N LEU A 58 -1.43 -5.70 -4.59
CA LEU A 58 -2.59 -4.89 -4.97
C LEU A 58 -3.55 -4.68 -3.79
N THR A 59 -3.67 -5.65 -2.89
CA THR A 59 -4.45 -5.47 -1.66
C THR A 59 -3.84 -4.37 -0.79
N ALA A 60 -2.52 -4.36 -0.59
CA ALA A 60 -1.84 -3.30 0.16
C ALA A 60 -2.00 -1.93 -0.51
N VAL A 61 -1.89 -1.85 -1.84
CA VAL A 61 -2.15 -0.61 -2.60
C VAL A 61 -3.60 -0.15 -2.41
N GLY A 62 -4.57 -1.06 -2.55
CA GLY A 62 -5.99 -0.76 -2.38
C GLY A 62 -6.31 -0.23 -0.98
N ILE A 63 -5.77 -0.87 0.06
CA ILE A 63 -5.91 -0.41 1.45
C ILE A 63 -5.28 0.97 1.64
N TYR A 64 -4.06 1.19 1.12
CA TYR A 64 -3.40 2.49 1.20
C TYR A 64 -4.23 3.60 0.54
N LEU A 65 -4.76 3.37 -0.66
CA LEU A 65 -5.61 4.35 -1.35
C LEU A 65 -6.89 4.62 -0.58
N LEU A 66 -7.53 3.58 -0.04
CA LEU A 66 -8.72 3.73 0.79
C LEU A 66 -8.42 4.56 2.05
N LEU A 67 -7.29 4.31 2.73
CA LEU A 67 -6.86 5.09 3.90
C LEU A 67 -6.52 6.54 3.55
N ARG A 68 -5.88 6.76 2.39
CA ARG A 68 -5.59 8.09 1.86
C ARG A 68 -6.87 8.86 1.59
N ASP A 69 -7.89 8.22 1.02
CA ASP A 69 -9.15 8.86 0.66
C ASP A 69 -10.04 9.11 1.90
N LEU A 70 -10.02 8.22 2.91
CA LEU A 70 -10.86 8.33 4.12
C LEU A 70 -10.26 9.19 5.24
N VAL A 71 -8.95 9.07 5.48
CA VAL A 71 -8.28 9.65 6.67
C VAL A 71 -7.05 10.49 6.29
N TYR A 72 -6.84 10.77 4.99
CA TYR A 72 -5.72 11.59 4.50
C TYR A 72 -4.35 11.11 4.97
N VAL A 73 -4.11 9.81 4.87
CA VAL A 73 -2.83 9.20 5.22
C VAL A 73 -1.75 9.57 4.20
N GLU A 74 -0.56 9.96 4.70
CA GLU A 74 0.61 10.32 3.90
C GLU A 74 1.22 9.11 3.16
N GLY A 75 1.98 9.39 2.10
CA GLY A 75 2.62 8.34 1.29
C GLY A 75 3.59 7.44 2.05
N ILE A 76 4.14 7.92 3.17
CA ILE A 76 5.09 7.20 4.01
C ILE A 76 4.50 5.88 4.57
N TYR A 77 3.18 5.84 4.78
CA TYR A 77 2.47 4.67 5.31
C TYR A 77 2.29 3.56 4.26
N PHE A 78 2.50 3.84 2.98
CA PHE A 78 2.46 2.81 1.94
C PHE A 78 3.56 1.75 2.14
N LEU A 79 4.76 2.18 2.55
CA LEU A 79 5.92 1.30 2.66
C LEU A 79 5.75 0.16 3.68
N PRO A 80 5.26 0.40 4.92
CA PRO A 80 4.97 -0.70 5.84
C PRO A 80 3.79 -1.56 5.40
N LEU A 81 2.77 -1.00 4.74
CA LEU A 81 1.67 -1.78 4.16
C LEU A 81 2.18 -2.75 3.08
N LEU A 82 3.09 -2.28 2.23
CA LEU A 82 3.76 -3.13 1.24
C LEU A 82 4.61 -4.22 1.91
N GLY A 83 5.36 -3.89 2.96
CA GLY A 83 6.11 -4.88 3.75
C GLY A 83 5.21 -5.96 4.36
N LEU A 84 4.06 -5.58 4.91
CA LEU A 84 3.04 -6.51 5.42
C LEU A 84 2.49 -7.43 4.32
N SER A 85 2.39 -6.96 3.07
CA SER A 85 1.96 -7.81 1.95
C SER A 85 2.92 -8.98 1.70
N PHE A 86 4.24 -8.74 1.79
CA PHE A 86 5.25 -9.79 1.66
C PHE A 86 5.22 -10.77 2.84
N ILE A 87 5.02 -10.26 4.05
CA ILE A 87 4.82 -11.08 5.24
C ILE A 87 3.56 -11.95 5.09
N ALA A 88 2.47 -11.40 4.54
CA ALA A 88 1.25 -12.16 4.26
C ALA A 88 1.49 -13.30 3.26
N ILE A 89 2.30 -13.08 2.21
CA ILE A 89 2.67 -14.13 1.24
C ILE A 89 3.35 -15.31 1.95
N TYR A 90 4.26 -15.03 2.90
CA TYR A 90 4.92 -16.07 3.69
C TYR A 90 3.91 -16.93 4.46
N PHE A 91 2.97 -16.31 5.18
CA PHE A 91 1.97 -17.05 5.96
C PHE A 91 0.95 -17.82 5.10
N VAL A 92 0.57 -17.26 3.94
CA VAL A 92 -0.46 -17.84 3.08
C VAL A 92 0.07 -19.02 2.24
N HIS A 93 1.28 -18.91 1.69
CA HIS A 93 1.82 -19.90 0.77
C HIS A 93 3.12 -20.51 1.26
N THR A 94 4.16 -19.68 1.41
CA THR A 94 5.52 -20.19 1.48
C THR A 94 5.77 -21.04 2.74
N SER A 95 5.11 -20.71 3.86
CA SER A 95 5.13 -21.50 5.09
C SER A 95 4.57 -22.92 4.90
N LYS A 96 3.58 -23.13 4.04
CA LYS A 96 2.88 -24.43 3.90
C LYS A 96 3.33 -25.25 2.69
N PHE A 97 3.80 -24.61 1.63
CA PHE A 97 4.01 -25.25 0.33
C PHE A 97 5.48 -25.36 -0.10
N SER A 98 6.40 -24.63 0.53
CA SER A 98 7.82 -24.73 0.20
C SER A 98 8.45 -25.97 0.85
N LYS A 99 9.05 -26.85 0.03
CA LYS A 99 9.75 -28.06 0.45
C LYS A 99 11.21 -27.80 0.86
N TYR A 100 11.81 -26.70 0.38
CA TYR A 100 13.21 -26.36 0.65
C TYR A 100 13.32 -25.20 1.65
N SER A 101 14.21 -25.33 2.63
CA SER A 101 14.30 -24.37 3.74
C SER A 101 14.67 -22.95 3.28
N GLY A 102 15.53 -22.82 2.26
CA GLY A 102 15.98 -21.51 1.75
C GLY A 102 14.88 -20.75 0.99
N GLU A 103 14.10 -21.44 0.17
CA GLU A 103 12.97 -20.85 -0.56
C GLU A 103 11.81 -20.46 0.39
N ARG A 104 11.77 -21.03 1.60
CA ARG A 104 10.67 -20.78 2.54
C ARG A 104 10.59 -19.33 3.00
N TYR A 105 11.74 -18.70 3.23
CA TYR A 105 11.83 -17.40 3.92
C TYR A 105 11.99 -16.22 2.96
N TRP A 106 12.05 -16.45 1.64
CA TRP A 106 12.27 -15.37 0.68
C TRP A 106 11.34 -14.17 0.85
N PRO A 107 10.03 -14.29 1.16
CA PRO A 107 9.15 -13.13 1.31
C PRO A 107 9.40 -12.35 2.61
N LEU A 108 9.95 -13.01 3.64
CA LEU A 108 10.18 -12.37 4.92
C LEU A 108 11.30 -11.34 4.87
N TYR A 109 12.37 -11.59 4.11
CA TYR A 109 13.47 -10.63 3.99
C TYR A 109 13.01 -9.26 3.48
N PRO A 110 12.39 -9.12 2.28
CA PRO A 110 11.88 -7.84 1.83
C PRO A 110 10.73 -7.34 2.72
N GLY A 111 9.88 -8.22 3.22
CA GLY A 111 8.76 -7.83 4.09
C GLY A 111 9.22 -7.14 5.38
N ILE A 112 10.20 -7.73 6.08
CA ILE A 112 10.76 -7.17 7.32
C ILE A 112 11.52 -5.88 7.03
N ILE A 113 12.34 -5.85 5.97
CA ILE A 113 13.12 -4.66 5.59
C ILE A 113 12.18 -3.49 5.27
N LEU A 114 11.18 -3.70 4.41
CA LEU A 114 10.23 -2.64 4.02
C LEU A 114 9.40 -2.16 5.20
N THR A 115 8.94 -3.08 6.06
CA THR A 115 8.16 -2.72 7.26
C THR A 115 9.00 -1.91 8.23
N THR A 116 10.25 -2.34 8.48
CA THR A 116 11.15 -1.68 9.43
C THR A 116 11.53 -0.30 8.93
N ILE A 117 11.95 -0.18 7.67
CA ILE A 117 12.28 1.12 7.06
C ILE A 117 11.05 2.03 7.07
N GLY A 118 9.88 1.51 6.71
CA GLY A 118 8.63 2.26 6.74
C GLY A 118 8.30 2.83 8.13
N LEU A 119 8.47 2.02 9.18
CA LEU A 119 8.25 2.47 10.56
C LEU A 119 9.28 3.52 11.01
N ILE A 120 10.55 3.35 10.64
CA ILE A 120 11.60 4.34 10.93
C ILE A 120 11.27 5.69 10.27
N LEU A 121 10.83 5.65 9.01
CA LEU A 121 10.45 6.85 8.26
C LEU A 121 9.24 7.56 8.91
N ILE A 122 8.18 6.83 9.27
CA ILE A 122 7.02 7.39 10.00
C ILE A 122 7.47 8.03 11.32
N PHE A 123 8.36 7.37 12.06
CA PHE A 123 8.88 7.88 13.32
C PHE A 123 9.69 9.17 13.12
N GLN A 124 10.54 9.20 12.09
CA GLN A 124 11.36 10.36 11.75
C GLN A 124 10.51 11.56 11.34
N GLU A 125 9.47 11.36 10.53
CA GLU A 125 8.55 12.43 10.11
C GLU A 125 7.81 13.03 11.29
N LYS A 126 7.28 12.19 12.19
CA LYS A 126 6.65 12.68 13.43
C LYS A 126 7.64 13.47 14.28
N LEU A 127 8.85 12.94 14.49
CA LEU A 127 9.88 13.61 15.29
C LEU A 127 10.28 14.96 14.68
N SER A 128 10.46 15.03 13.36
CA SER A 128 10.74 16.26 12.62
C SER A 128 9.63 17.29 12.82
N ASN A 129 8.36 16.88 12.69
CA ASN A 129 7.22 17.78 12.92
C ASN A 129 7.18 18.33 14.36
N TYR A 130 7.50 17.50 15.36
CA TYR A 130 7.63 17.96 16.74
C TYR A 130 8.78 18.95 16.93
N ILE A 131 9.97 18.68 16.38
CA ILE A 131 11.13 19.57 16.50
C ILE A 131 10.85 20.90 15.78
N ASN A 132 10.27 20.84 14.58
CA ASN A 132 9.89 22.02 13.80
C ASN A 132 8.84 22.89 14.50
N LEU A 133 8.03 22.32 15.40
CA LEU A 133 7.09 23.07 16.25
C LEU A 133 7.79 23.68 17.48
N LEU A 134 8.72 22.95 18.09
CA LEU A 134 9.44 23.40 19.30
C LEU A 134 10.42 24.54 19.03
N ILE A 135 11.06 24.58 17.87
CA ILE A 135 12.02 25.64 17.51
C ILE A 135 11.35 27.03 17.49
N PRO A 136 10.22 27.27 16.78
CA PRO A 136 9.51 28.53 16.83
C PRO A 136 9.06 28.93 18.24
N ILE A 137 8.55 27.97 19.02
CA ILE A 137 8.08 28.24 20.39
C ILE A 137 9.24 28.70 21.28
N THR A 138 10.39 28.02 21.21
CA THR A 138 11.57 28.41 21.97
C THR A 138 12.11 29.77 21.54
N LEU A 139 12.12 30.07 20.23
CA LEU A 139 12.48 31.40 19.71
C LEU A 139 11.54 32.51 20.22
N ILE A 140 10.23 32.25 20.27
CA ILE A 140 9.25 33.20 20.81
C ILE A 140 9.51 33.46 22.30
N ILE A 141 9.72 32.40 23.09
CA ILE A 141 9.99 32.52 24.53
C ILE A 141 11.29 33.30 24.78
N ILE A 142 12.36 32.96 24.04
CA ILE A 142 13.65 33.66 24.14
C ILE A 142 13.49 35.14 23.74
N GLY A 143 12.75 35.43 22.66
CA GLY A 143 12.48 36.78 22.21
C GLY A 143 11.74 37.61 23.27
N ILE A 144 10.69 37.04 23.89
CA ILE A 144 9.94 37.69 24.97
C ILE A 144 10.84 37.94 26.19
N SER A 145 11.65 36.96 26.58
CA SER A 145 12.56 37.11 27.73
C SER A 145 13.59 38.21 27.52
N LEU A 146 14.11 38.39 26.30
CA LEU A 146 15.04 39.45 25.96
C LEU A 146 14.39 40.84 26.01
N LEU A 147 13.14 40.97 25.56
CA LEU A 147 12.40 42.23 25.61
C LEU A 147 12.11 42.68 27.06
N ILE A 148 11.74 41.74 27.93
CA ILE A 148 11.46 42.03 29.34
C ILE A 148 12.73 42.43 30.08
N LYS A 149 13.87 41.76 29.81
CA LYS A 149 15.14 42.02 30.49
C LYS A 149 15.81 43.33 30.06
N ARG A 150 15.42 43.91 28.92
CA ARG A 150 15.97 45.17 28.38
C ARG A 150 15.18 46.41 28.81
N ARG A 151 14.07 46.23 29.53
CA ARG A 151 13.33 47.30 30.21
C ARG A 151 13.80 47.40 31.65
#